data_AF-A0A0C2VF33-F1
#
_entry.id   AF-A0A0C2VF33-F1
#
_cell.length_a   1.000
_cell.length_b   1.000
_cell.length_c   1.000
_cell.angle_alpha   90.00
_cell.angle_beta   90.00
_cell.angle_gamma   90.00
#
_symmetry.space_group_name_H-M   'P 1'
#
loop_
_entity.id
_entity.type
_entity.pdbx_description
1 polymer ?
#
loop_
_entity_poly.entity_id
_entity_poly.type
_entity_poly.pdbx_seq_one_letter_code
_entity_poly.pdbx_strand_id
1 'polypeptide(L)'
;MKHTIQLVLCMSVILILTVTTIQNPKHVKAEIQQNWSSDYPTENMQMGEQLTEPVIQDRDLSLEMKTLMVEEVSSILVASKMTSSSLTEVPNHIRNNFPSAAVTATGYTAGEESTGKNSSHPLYGITFSGVEVTRDMYSTIAADPNVFPIGSILYIPGYGYGVVADTGSAIKGNIIDLYYDTVDEVFQEWGKKEVMVYVIEVGDGTFTEEELSQLNNR
;
A
#
# COMPACT_ATOMS: atom_id res chain seq x y z
N MET A 1 -47.18 1.03 40.23
CA MET A 1 -46.36 -0.19 40.06
C MET A 1 -46.24 -0.66 38.61
N LYS A 2 -47.33 -0.77 37.82
CA LYS A 2 -47.25 -1.28 36.43
C LYS A 2 -46.44 -0.37 35.47
N HIS A 3 -46.57 0.95 35.58
CA HIS A 3 -45.82 1.89 34.72
C HIS A 3 -44.30 1.94 34.98
N THR A 4 -43.86 1.72 36.22
CA THR A 4 -42.44 1.75 36.60
C THR A 4 -41.69 0.52 36.07
N ILE A 5 -42.34 -0.65 36.05
CA ILE A 5 -41.77 -1.90 35.53
C ILE A 5 -41.57 -1.81 34.02
N GLN A 6 -42.51 -1.19 33.31
CA GLN A 6 -42.47 -1.06 31.84
C GLN A 6 -41.34 -0.13 31.37
N LEU A 7 -41.03 0.91 32.15
CA LEU A 7 -39.92 1.83 31.85
C LEU A 7 -38.55 1.18 32.06
N VAL A 8 -38.39 0.40 33.13
CA VAL A 8 -37.13 -0.32 33.44
C VAL A 8 -36.85 -1.40 32.40
N LEU A 9 -37.89 -2.11 31.93
CA LEU A 9 -37.75 -3.13 30.88
C LEU A 9 -37.38 -2.54 29.52
N CYS A 10 -37.85 -1.32 29.22
CA CYS A 10 -37.51 -0.62 27.99
C CYS A 10 -36.05 -0.11 28.01
N MET A 11 -35.59 0.42 29.15
CA MET A 11 -34.22 0.88 29.32
C MET A 11 -33.20 -0.28 29.28
N SER A 12 -33.52 -1.45 29.81
CA SER A 12 -32.64 -2.62 29.74
C SER A 12 -32.58 -3.22 28.33
N VAL A 13 -33.68 -3.25 27.58
CA VAL A 13 -33.69 -3.70 26.18
C VAL A 13 -32.88 -2.76 25.29
N ILE A 14 -32.98 -1.44 25.50
CA ILE A 14 -32.19 -0.46 24.75
C ILE A 14 -30.68 -0.60 25.06
N LEU A 15 -30.31 -0.85 26.32
CA LEU A 15 -28.91 -1.10 26.69
C LEU A 15 -28.35 -2.39 26.09
N ILE A 16 -29.15 -3.47 26.02
CA ILE A 16 -28.75 -4.73 25.39
C ILE A 16 -28.59 -4.55 23.87
N LEU A 17 -29.47 -3.78 23.22
CA LEU A 17 -29.36 -3.46 21.80
C LEU A 17 -28.13 -2.60 21.49
N THR A 18 -27.76 -1.63 22.34
CA THR A 18 -26.55 -0.82 22.09
C THR A 18 -25.26 -1.61 22.34
N VAL A 19 -25.23 -2.48 23.36
CA VAL A 19 -24.05 -3.33 23.63
C VAL A 19 -23.82 -4.38 22.54
N THR A 20 -24.88 -4.96 21.97
CA THR A 20 -24.74 -5.95 20.87
C THR A 20 -24.23 -5.34 19.57
N THR A 21 -24.56 -4.08 19.27
CA THR A 21 -24.00 -3.36 18.11
C THR A 21 -22.50 -3.07 18.28
N ILE A 22 -22.05 -2.80 19.50
CA ILE A 22 -20.64 -2.46 19.80
C ILE A 22 -19.72 -3.70 19.76
N GLN A 23 -20.27 -4.93 19.85
CA GLN A 23 -19.48 -6.16 19.99
C GLN A 23 -19.42 -7.06 18.75
N ASN A 24 -19.97 -6.65 17.60
CA ASN A 24 -19.96 -7.52 16.41
C ASN A 24 -19.00 -7.05 15.30
N PRO A 25 -17.69 -7.39 15.38
CA PRO A 25 -16.69 -7.00 14.38
C PRO A 25 -16.98 -7.56 12.98
N LYS A 26 -17.87 -8.57 12.87
CA LYS A 26 -18.27 -9.15 11.59
C LYS A 26 -19.08 -8.19 10.71
N HIS A 27 -19.84 -7.28 11.32
CA HIS A 27 -20.64 -6.32 10.56
C HIS A 27 -19.80 -5.16 10.04
N VAL A 28 -18.84 -4.68 10.86
CA VAL A 28 -17.89 -3.62 10.48
C VAL A 28 -16.98 -4.07 9.33
N LYS A 29 -16.47 -5.31 9.38
CA LYS A 29 -15.67 -5.87 8.27
C LYS A 29 -16.47 -6.00 6.96
N ALA A 30 -17.76 -6.34 7.04
CA ALA A 30 -18.61 -6.47 5.86
C ALA A 30 -18.93 -5.12 5.20
N GLU A 31 -19.09 -4.05 5.99
CA GLU A 31 -19.39 -2.70 5.49
C GLU A 31 -18.16 -2.05 4.82
N ILE A 32 -16.96 -2.23 5.38
CA ILE A 32 -15.70 -1.78 4.77
C ILE A 32 -15.42 -2.54 3.45
N GLN A 33 -15.69 -3.85 3.42
CA GLN A 33 -15.55 -4.68 2.21
C GLN A 33 -16.49 -4.23 1.07
N GLN A 34 -17.67 -3.67 1.38
CA GLN A 34 -18.63 -3.24 0.35
C GLN A 34 -18.20 -1.98 -0.42
N ASN A 35 -17.25 -1.20 0.12
CA ASN A 35 -16.80 0.04 -0.52
C ASN A 35 -15.62 -0.15 -1.49
N TRP A 36 -15.06 -1.36 -1.58
CA TRP A 36 -14.03 -1.68 -2.57
C TRP A 36 -14.66 -2.42 -3.75
N SER A 37 -14.56 -1.81 -4.93
CA SER A 37 -15.13 -2.37 -6.15
C SER A 37 -14.36 -3.60 -6.61
N SER A 38 -15.10 -4.69 -6.88
CA SER A 38 -14.61 -5.91 -7.53
C SER A 38 -14.67 -5.84 -9.07
N ASP A 39 -14.95 -4.66 -9.63
CA ASP A 39 -15.34 -4.54 -11.03
C ASP A 39 -14.13 -4.30 -11.93
N TYR A 40 -13.76 -5.35 -12.69
CA TYR A 40 -12.77 -5.32 -13.75
C TYR A 40 -13.34 -4.64 -15.01
N PRO A 41 -12.74 -3.56 -15.54
CA PRO A 41 -13.06 -3.10 -16.88
C PRO A 41 -12.41 -4.01 -17.91
N THR A 42 -13.22 -4.68 -18.73
CA THR A 42 -12.77 -5.42 -19.91
C THR A 42 -12.81 -4.47 -21.10
N GLU A 43 -11.68 -3.91 -21.52
CA GLU A 43 -11.61 -3.14 -22.76
C GLU A 43 -10.71 -3.84 -23.78
N ASN A 44 -11.30 -4.11 -24.93
CA ASN A 44 -10.77 -4.89 -26.04
C ASN A 44 -9.79 -4.03 -26.85
N MET A 45 -8.51 -4.40 -26.92
CA MET A 45 -7.58 -3.84 -27.91
C MET A 45 -7.33 -4.86 -29.02
N GLN A 46 -7.81 -4.51 -30.22
CA GLN A 46 -7.60 -5.23 -31.47
C GLN A 46 -6.11 -5.21 -31.85
N MET A 47 -5.54 -6.39 -32.06
CA MET A 47 -4.15 -6.58 -32.48
C MET A 47 -4.06 -6.61 -34.00
N GLY A 48 -3.33 -5.65 -34.57
CA GLY A 48 -3.03 -5.56 -35.99
C GLY A 48 -1.56 -5.82 -36.28
N GLU A 49 -1.34 -6.81 -37.14
CA GLU A 49 -0.31 -6.92 -38.18
C GLU A 49 1.10 -7.47 -37.87
N GLN A 50 1.46 -8.43 -38.74
CA GLN A 50 2.64 -9.31 -38.79
C GLN A 50 3.91 -8.57 -39.20
N LEU A 51 5.09 -9.11 -38.82
CA LEU A 51 6.21 -9.40 -39.74
C LEU A 51 7.11 -10.51 -39.18
N THR A 52 7.80 -11.21 -40.08
CA THR A 52 8.27 -12.60 -40.05
C THR A 52 9.81 -12.78 -39.94
N GLU A 53 10.24 -13.95 -39.41
CA GLU A 53 11.44 -14.78 -39.76
C GLU A 53 12.87 -14.35 -39.27
N PRO A 54 13.91 -15.24 -39.22
CA PRO A 54 13.99 -16.72 -39.27
C PRO A 54 14.89 -17.42 -38.20
N VAL A 55 14.88 -18.75 -38.24
CA VAL A 55 15.70 -19.74 -37.50
C VAL A 55 17.13 -19.87 -38.04
N ILE A 56 18.16 -19.95 -37.18
CA ILE A 56 19.41 -20.69 -37.45
C ILE A 56 19.85 -21.46 -36.19
N GLN A 57 20.17 -22.73 -36.41
CA GLN A 57 20.70 -23.70 -35.47
C GLN A 57 22.12 -24.05 -35.93
N ASP A 58 23.14 -23.94 -35.07
CA ASP A 58 24.31 -24.82 -35.13
C ASP A 58 25.14 -24.79 -33.85
N ARG A 59 25.71 -25.96 -33.55
CA ARG A 59 26.45 -26.34 -32.35
C ARG A 59 27.95 -26.07 -32.54
N ASP A 60 28.63 -25.52 -31.52
CA ASP A 60 29.92 -26.08 -31.08
C ASP A 60 30.28 -25.63 -29.66
N LEU A 61 30.81 -26.56 -28.87
CA LEU A 61 31.20 -26.44 -27.47
C LEU A 61 32.71 -26.66 -27.40
N SER A 62 33.50 -25.65 -27.03
CA SER A 62 34.67 -25.76 -26.13
C SER A 62 35.60 -24.54 -26.22
N LEU A 63 36.04 -24.08 -25.03
CA LEU A 63 37.16 -23.16 -24.75
C LEU A 63 36.84 -21.69 -25.06
N GLU A 64 36.75 -20.76 -24.12
CA GLU A 64 37.60 -20.54 -22.96
C GLU A 64 36.83 -19.94 -21.77
N MET A 65 37.10 -20.50 -20.59
CA MET A 65 36.59 -20.14 -19.27
C MET A 65 37.22 -18.83 -18.75
N LYS A 66 37.13 -17.73 -19.53
CA LYS A 66 37.82 -16.46 -19.20
C LYS A 66 37.09 -15.16 -19.60
N THR A 67 35.78 -15.23 -19.86
CA THR A 67 34.95 -14.04 -20.19
C THR A 67 33.75 -13.88 -19.23
N LEU A 68 33.71 -14.60 -18.11
CA LEU A 68 32.57 -14.57 -17.17
C LEU A 68 32.54 -13.37 -16.20
N MET A 69 33.57 -12.50 -16.18
CA MET A 69 33.62 -11.36 -15.25
C MET A 69 33.40 -9.99 -15.90
N VAL A 70 33.27 -9.93 -17.23
CA VAL A 70 33.20 -8.64 -17.96
C VAL A 70 31.78 -8.34 -18.46
N GLU A 71 30.89 -9.33 -18.56
CA GLU A 71 29.48 -9.09 -18.92
C GLU A 71 28.59 -8.68 -17.73
N GLU A 72 28.86 -9.16 -16.50
CA GLU A 72 28.05 -8.78 -15.33
C GLU A 72 28.10 -7.27 -15.04
N VAL A 73 29.22 -6.61 -15.28
CA VAL A 73 29.33 -5.14 -15.08
C VAL A 73 28.57 -4.35 -16.14
N SER A 74 28.42 -4.89 -17.36
CA SER A 74 27.63 -4.24 -18.41
C SER A 74 26.13 -4.41 -18.19
N SER A 75 25.69 -5.58 -17.67
CA SER A 75 24.30 -5.79 -17.28
C SER A 75 23.91 -5.00 -16.04
N ILE A 76 24.83 -4.74 -15.10
CA ILE A 76 24.57 -3.84 -13.95
C ILE A 76 24.29 -2.40 -14.43
N LEU A 77 25.05 -1.89 -15.41
CA LEU A 77 24.86 -0.53 -15.92
C LEU A 77 23.60 -0.39 -16.79
N VAL A 78 23.18 -1.45 -17.48
CA VAL A 78 21.94 -1.45 -18.28
C VAL A 78 20.70 -1.73 -17.42
N ALA A 79 20.81 -2.51 -16.33
CA ALA A 79 19.73 -2.76 -15.38
C ALA A 79 19.22 -1.47 -14.74
N SER A 80 20.09 -0.50 -14.43
CA SER A 80 19.69 0.79 -13.87
C SER A 80 18.81 1.63 -14.81
N LYS A 81 18.80 1.35 -16.12
CA LYS A 81 18.00 2.09 -17.11
C LYS A 81 16.68 1.43 -17.48
N MET A 82 16.40 0.22 -16.97
CA MET A 82 15.11 -0.47 -17.11
C MET A 82 14.16 -0.27 -15.92
N THR A 83 14.55 0.49 -14.89
CA THR A 83 13.89 0.46 -13.57
C THR A 83 12.73 1.43 -13.35
N SER A 84 12.33 2.28 -14.31
CA SER A 84 11.14 3.13 -14.08
C SER A 84 9.86 2.60 -14.74
N SER A 85 9.96 1.75 -15.77
CA SER A 85 8.79 1.27 -16.53
C SER A 85 8.17 -0.01 -15.97
N SER A 86 8.89 -0.77 -15.14
CA SER A 86 8.42 -2.04 -14.57
C SER A 86 7.68 -1.88 -13.24
N LEU A 87 7.83 -0.74 -12.54
CA LEU A 87 7.19 -0.54 -11.23
C LEU A 87 5.71 -0.13 -11.34
N THR A 88 5.29 0.41 -12.48
CA THR A 88 3.90 0.82 -12.71
C THR A 88 3.00 -0.34 -13.15
N GLU A 89 3.56 -1.48 -13.57
CA GLU A 89 2.78 -2.65 -13.96
C GLU A 89 2.43 -3.49 -12.72
N VAL A 90 1.12 -3.60 -12.45
CA VAL A 90 0.61 -4.39 -11.33
C VAL A 90 0.79 -5.88 -11.61
N PRO A 91 1.43 -6.65 -10.71
CA PRO A 91 1.54 -8.09 -10.88
C PRO A 91 0.17 -8.74 -11.05
N ASN A 92 0.03 -9.64 -12.03
CA ASN A 92 -1.25 -10.30 -12.35
C ASN A 92 -1.91 -10.96 -11.13
N HIS A 93 -1.11 -11.55 -10.23
CA HIS A 93 -1.62 -12.18 -9.01
C HIS A 93 -2.19 -11.17 -8.02
N ILE A 94 -1.67 -9.94 -7.99
CA ILE A 94 -2.23 -8.86 -7.16
C ILE A 94 -3.53 -8.38 -7.80
N ARG A 95 -3.46 -8.03 -9.09
CA ARG A 95 -4.59 -7.48 -9.85
C ARG A 95 -5.82 -8.38 -9.84
N ASN A 96 -5.63 -9.70 -9.94
CA ASN A 96 -6.72 -10.66 -10.12
C ASN A 96 -7.30 -11.18 -8.80
N ASN A 97 -6.61 -10.99 -7.67
CA ASN A 97 -6.96 -11.68 -6.42
C ASN A 97 -7.34 -10.72 -5.28
N PHE A 98 -7.00 -9.43 -5.38
CA PHE A 98 -7.23 -8.47 -4.31
C PHE A 98 -8.19 -7.37 -4.73
N PRO A 99 -9.06 -6.89 -3.81
CA PRO A 99 -9.93 -5.76 -4.08
C PRO A 99 -9.10 -4.50 -4.31
N SER A 100 -9.64 -3.58 -5.10
CA SER A 100 -8.96 -2.33 -5.46
C SER A 100 -9.77 -1.11 -5.05
N ALA A 101 -9.06 0.00 -4.83
CA ALA A 101 -9.65 1.28 -4.47
C ALA A 101 -8.97 2.42 -5.24
N ALA A 102 -9.77 3.34 -5.79
CA ALA A 102 -9.26 4.58 -6.35
C ALA A 102 -8.93 5.55 -5.22
N VAL A 103 -7.70 6.04 -5.18
CA VAL A 103 -7.23 6.99 -4.18
C VAL A 103 -6.46 8.14 -4.81
N THR A 104 -6.46 9.29 -4.15
CA THR A 104 -5.48 10.35 -4.43
C THR A 104 -4.23 10.10 -3.57
N ALA A 105 -3.09 9.90 -4.22
CA ALA A 105 -1.82 9.69 -3.54
C ALA A 105 -0.94 10.94 -3.62
N THR A 106 -0.40 11.34 -2.47
CA THR A 106 0.65 12.36 -2.33
C THR A 106 1.93 11.72 -1.75
N GLY A 107 3.00 12.50 -1.60
CA GLY A 107 4.20 12.07 -0.88
C GLY A 107 4.59 13.08 0.20
N TYR A 108 5.19 12.58 1.28
CA TYR A 108 5.64 13.35 2.44
C TYR A 108 6.96 12.81 2.97
N THR A 109 7.63 13.60 3.82
CA THR A 109 8.85 13.17 4.53
C THR A 109 8.69 13.37 6.05
N ALA A 110 9.68 12.96 6.84
CA ALA A 110 9.73 13.25 8.27
C ALA A 110 9.93 14.74 8.60
N GLY A 111 10.38 15.53 7.62
CA GLY A 111 10.83 16.92 7.75
C GLY A 111 9.76 17.90 8.22
N GLU A 112 10.22 19.12 8.49
CA GLU A 112 9.40 20.22 8.99
C GLU A 112 8.32 20.64 7.97
N GLU A 113 8.61 20.51 6.68
CA GLU A 113 7.69 20.82 5.59
C GLU A 113 6.44 19.94 5.55
N SER A 114 6.54 18.72 6.10
CA SER A 114 5.43 17.75 6.15
C SER A 114 4.85 17.62 7.56
N THR A 115 5.70 17.58 8.59
CA THR A 115 5.27 17.24 9.96
C THR A 115 5.37 18.41 10.95
N GLY A 116 6.01 19.52 10.57
CA GLY A 116 6.35 20.63 11.47
C GLY A 116 7.42 20.29 12.50
N LYS A 117 8.13 19.16 12.37
CA LYS A 117 9.17 18.70 13.29
C LYS A 117 10.54 18.67 12.59
N ASN A 118 11.58 19.06 13.31
CA ASN A 118 12.96 18.86 12.88
C ASN A 118 13.59 17.66 13.62
N SER A 119 14.79 17.26 13.20
CA SER A 119 15.52 16.10 13.73
C SER A 119 15.84 16.15 15.24
N SER A 120 15.75 17.32 15.89
CA SER A 120 15.93 17.44 17.33
C SER A 120 14.64 17.19 18.13
N HIS A 121 13.50 17.06 17.46
CA HIS A 121 12.22 16.79 18.11
C HIS A 121 12.10 15.31 18.52
N PRO A 122 11.65 14.98 19.74
CA PRO A 122 11.60 13.59 20.22
C PRO A 122 10.64 12.68 19.43
N LEU A 123 9.70 13.27 18.70
CA LEU A 123 8.76 12.57 17.81
C LEU A 123 9.06 12.78 16.32
N TYR A 124 10.29 13.19 15.98
CA TYR A 124 10.73 13.24 14.60
C TYR A 124 10.78 11.84 14.00
N GLY A 125 10.19 11.66 12.82
CA GLY A 125 10.10 10.35 12.17
C GLY A 125 9.16 9.35 12.85
N ILE A 126 8.42 9.72 13.89
CA ILE A 126 7.48 8.80 14.56
C ILE A 126 6.07 8.99 13.99
N THR A 127 5.50 7.90 13.45
CA THR A 127 4.14 7.83 12.91
C THR A 127 3.08 7.77 14.02
N PHE A 128 1.80 7.91 13.64
CA PHE A 128 0.68 7.77 14.57
C PHE A 128 0.64 6.42 15.31
N SER A 129 0.98 5.30 14.65
CA SER A 129 1.00 3.99 15.31
C SER A 129 2.16 3.84 16.29
N GLY A 130 3.14 4.74 16.25
CA GLY A 130 4.32 4.73 17.10
C GLY A 130 5.55 4.07 16.47
N VAL A 131 5.46 3.59 15.22
CA VAL A 131 6.63 3.10 14.46
C VAL A 131 7.37 4.25 13.79
N GLU A 132 8.66 4.07 13.57
CA GLU A 132 9.51 4.95 12.77
C GLU A 132 9.11 4.87 11.29
N VAL A 133 9.06 6.02 10.65
CA VAL A 133 8.87 6.10 9.20
C VAL A 133 9.96 5.31 8.49
N THR A 134 9.56 4.49 7.52
CA THR A 134 10.45 3.53 6.85
C THR A 134 10.19 3.51 5.35
N ARG A 135 11.25 3.62 4.55
CA ARG A 135 11.24 3.40 3.10
C ARG A 135 12.00 2.10 2.77
N ASP A 136 11.28 1.00 2.53
CA ASP A 136 11.86 -0.32 2.24
C ASP A 136 10.87 -1.15 1.39
N MET A 137 11.00 -2.48 1.34
CA MET A 137 10.07 -3.40 0.68
C MET A 137 8.62 -3.17 1.13
N TYR A 138 8.42 -3.04 2.44
CA TYR A 138 7.22 -2.53 3.08
C TYR A 138 7.53 -1.17 3.70
N SER A 139 6.95 -0.14 3.11
CA SER A 139 7.10 1.25 3.55
C SER A 139 5.92 1.69 4.41
N THR A 140 6.17 2.55 5.39
CA THR A 140 5.10 3.19 6.15
C THR A 140 4.37 4.22 5.27
N ILE A 141 3.05 4.29 5.36
CA ILE A 141 2.22 5.29 4.67
C ILE A 141 1.18 5.89 5.63
N ALA A 142 0.68 7.08 5.29
CA ALA A 142 -0.43 7.72 5.99
C ALA A 142 -1.76 7.50 5.24
N ALA A 143 -2.83 7.25 5.98
CA ALA A 143 -4.19 7.15 5.42
C ALA A 143 -5.26 7.60 6.43
N ASP A 144 -6.52 7.61 6.01
CA ASP A 144 -7.66 7.73 6.91
C ASP A 144 -8.00 6.36 7.54
N PRO A 145 -7.89 6.17 8.88
CA PRO A 145 -8.20 4.91 9.54
C PRO A 145 -9.63 4.40 9.36
N ASN A 146 -10.57 5.28 8.99
CA ASN A 146 -11.95 4.88 8.70
C ASN A 146 -12.10 4.20 7.33
N VAL A 147 -11.14 4.42 6.41
CA VAL A 147 -11.11 3.81 5.08
C VAL A 147 -10.10 2.67 5.05
N PHE A 148 -8.88 2.93 5.51
CA PHE A 148 -7.82 1.93 5.64
C PHE A 148 -7.33 1.92 7.09
N PRO A 149 -7.80 0.98 7.93
CA PRO A 149 -7.37 0.89 9.31
C PRO A 149 -5.85 0.77 9.45
N ILE A 150 -5.30 1.26 10.56
CA ILE A 150 -3.87 1.07 10.90
C ILE A 150 -3.53 -0.44 10.81
N GLY A 151 -2.38 -0.75 10.23
CA GLY A 151 -1.90 -2.09 9.92
C GLY A 151 -2.34 -2.62 8.55
N SER A 152 -3.19 -1.90 7.80
CA SER A 152 -3.58 -2.34 6.45
C SER A 152 -2.38 -2.34 5.50
N ILE A 153 -2.27 -3.39 4.69
CA ILE A 153 -1.21 -3.54 3.70
C ILE A 153 -1.80 -3.27 2.32
N LEU A 154 -1.24 -2.29 1.62
CA LEU A 154 -1.61 -1.90 0.27
C LEU A 154 -0.48 -2.22 -0.70
N TYR A 155 -0.82 -2.67 -1.91
CA TYR A 155 0.09 -2.61 -3.04
C TYR A 155 -0.22 -1.35 -3.86
N ILE A 156 0.80 -0.51 -4.03
CA ILE A 156 0.69 0.80 -4.66
C ILE A 156 1.57 0.80 -5.92
N PRO A 157 0.97 0.79 -7.11
CA PRO A 157 1.73 0.75 -8.37
C PRO A 157 2.68 1.95 -8.48
N GLY A 158 3.94 1.69 -8.80
CA GLY A 158 5.00 2.70 -8.86
C GLY A 158 5.68 3.02 -7.52
N TYR A 159 5.19 2.49 -6.40
CA TYR A 159 5.77 2.73 -5.07
C TYR A 159 6.22 1.43 -4.38
N GLY A 160 5.36 0.40 -4.38
CA GLY A 160 5.61 -0.88 -3.70
C GLY A 160 4.54 -1.20 -2.66
N TYR A 161 4.89 -2.01 -1.65
CA TYR A 161 3.99 -2.29 -0.53
C TYR A 161 4.03 -1.15 0.47
N GLY A 162 2.85 -0.65 0.83
CA GLY A 162 2.65 0.36 1.87
C GLY A 162 1.87 -0.22 3.04
N VAL A 163 2.36 -0.02 4.26
CA VAL A 163 1.65 -0.35 5.49
C VAL A 163 1.10 0.93 6.10
N VAL A 164 -0.20 0.96 6.35
CA VAL A 164 -0.87 2.11 6.97
C VAL A 164 -0.45 2.19 8.43
N ALA A 165 0.51 3.07 8.73
CA ALA A 165 1.07 3.26 10.05
C ALA A 165 0.82 4.68 10.58
N ASP A 166 0.54 5.63 9.68
CA ASP A 166 0.41 7.04 10.03
C ASP A 166 -0.97 7.62 9.69
N THR A 167 -1.25 8.80 10.24
CA THR A 167 -2.45 9.58 9.93
C THR A 167 -2.08 11.04 9.73
N GLY A 168 -2.85 11.74 8.90
CA GLY A 168 -2.69 13.18 8.70
C GLY A 168 -4.00 13.93 8.90
N SER A 169 -3.92 15.21 9.26
CA SER A 169 -5.09 16.09 9.35
C SER A 169 -5.74 16.31 7.98
N ALA A 170 -4.93 16.43 6.93
CA ALA A 170 -5.37 16.58 5.54
C ALA A 170 -5.62 15.23 4.81
N ILE A 171 -5.20 14.12 5.42
CA ILE A 171 -5.33 12.77 4.85
C ILE A 171 -6.66 12.17 5.35
N LYS A 172 -7.72 12.40 4.57
CA LYS A 172 -9.11 12.03 4.88
C LYS A 172 -9.80 11.40 3.68
N GLY A 173 -10.63 10.39 3.92
CA GLY A 173 -11.28 9.60 2.87
C GLY A 173 -10.27 8.81 2.04
N ASN A 174 -10.48 8.77 0.72
CA ASN A 174 -9.64 8.02 -0.22
C ASN A 174 -8.36 8.80 -0.60
N ILE A 175 -7.64 9.31 0.40
CA ILE A 175 -6.36 9.99 0.25
C ILE A 175 -5.31 9.18 1.00
N ILE A 176 -4.17 8.97 0.36
CA ILE A 176 -2.99 8.36 0.99
C ILE A 176 -1.78 9.27 0.83
N ASP A 177 -0.86 9.23 1.80
CA ASP A 177 0.41 9.94 1.76
C ASP A 177 1.57 8.95 1.86
N LEU A 178 2.46 8.96 0.87
CA LEU A 178 3.54 8.01 0.74
C LEU A 178 4.81 8.58 1.34
N TYR A 179 5.44 7.84 2.25
CA TYR A 179 6.67 8.28 2.87
C TYR A 179 7.86 8.18 1.89
N TYR A 180 8.69 9.22 1.88
CA TYR A 180 10.00 9.25 1.23
C TYR A 180 11.02 9.84 2.19
N ASP A 181 12.29 9.45 2.02
CA ASP A 181 13.37 9.93 2.89
C ASP A 181 13.72 11.39 2.58
N THR A 182 13.54 11.81 1.33
CA THR A 182 13.84 13.18 0.90
C THR A 182 12.72 13.83 0.10
N VAL A 183 12.67 15.17 0.20
CA VAL A 183 11.73 15.99 -0.58
C VAL A 183 11.98 15.85 -2.09
N ASP A 184 13.24 15.71 -2.48
CA ASP A 184 13.63 15.55 -3.88
C ASP A 184 13.09 14.24 -4.48
N GLU A 185 13.02 13.15 -3.71
CA GLU A 185 12.39 11.89 -4.13
C GLU A 185 10.89 12.04 -4.33
N VAL A 186 10.19 12.76 -3.44
CA VAL A 186 8.74 13.04 -3.60
C VAL A 186 8.45 13.70 -4.96
N PHE A 187 9.28 14.67 -5.35
CA PHE A 187 9.12 15.39 -6.61
C PHE A 187 9.52 14.57 -7.83
N GLN A 188 10.59 13.77 -7.75
CA GLN A 188 11.11 13.00 -8.87
C GLN A 188 10.33 11.72 -9.13
N GLU A 189 9.86 11.04 -8.07
CA GLU A 189 9.31 9.70 -8.16
C GLU A 189 7.79 9.66 -8.11
N TRP A 190 7.14 10.63 -7.46
CA TRP A 190 5.71 10.56 -7.21
C TRP A 190 4.87 11.67 -7.83
N GLY A 191 4.95 12.88 -7.27
CA GLY A 191 3.95 13.93 -7.46
C GLY A 191 2.54 13.56 -6.96
N LYS A 192 1.60 14.52 -6.95
CA LYS A 192 0.19 14.23 -6.60
C LYS A 192 -0.54 13.63 -7.80
N LYS A 193 -1.15 12.45 -7.63
CA LYS A 193 -1.90 11.76 -8.70
C LYS A 193 -2.98 10.83 -8.15
N GLU A 194 -3.96 10.51 -8.99
CA GLU A 194 -4.91 9.43 -8.72
C GLU A 194 -4.29 8.08 -9.10
N VAL A 195 -4.46 7.08 -8.25
CA VAL A 195 -3.93 5.74 -8.44
C VAL A 195 -4.92 4.69 -7.95
N MET A 196 -4.97 3.56 -8.64
CA MET A 196 -5.67 2.36 -8.18
C MET A 196 -4.74 1.55 -7.29
N VAL A 197 -5.07 1.47 -6.00
CA VAL A 197 -4.34 0.64 -5.03
C VAL A 197 -5.06 -0.68 -4.79
N TYR A 198 -4.33 -1.68 -4.35
CA TYR A 198 -4.86 -3.01 -4.05
C TYR A 198 -4.70 -3.32 -2.58
N VAL A 199 -5.78 -3.74 -1.92
CA VAL A 199 -5.77 -4.03 -0.49
C VAL A 199 -5.37 -5.48 -0.28
N ILE A 200 -4.14 -5.68 0.17
CA ILE A 200 -3.54 -7.00 0.40
C ILE A 200 -4.03 -7.58 1.72
N GLU A 201 -4.07 -6.75 2.74
CA GLU A 201 -4.55 -7.11 4.07
C GLU A 201 -5.24 -5.92 4.73
N VAL A 202 -6.34 -6.18 5.44
CA VAL A 202 -7.05 -5.16 6.22
C VAL A 202 -6.53 -5.19 7.64
N GLY A 203 -5.98 -4.06 8.09
CA GLY A 203 -5.44 -3.89 9.42
C GLY A 203 -6.51 -4.01 10.51
N ASP A 204 -6.07 -4.27 11.73
CA ASP A 204 -6.93 -4.39 12.91
C ASP A 204 -7.03 -3.11 13.75
N GLY A 205 -6.33 -2.05 13.32
CA GLY A 205 -6.24 -0.77 14.03
C GLY A 205 -4.97 -0.61 14.85
N THR A 206 -4.05 -1.57 14.80
CA THR A 206 -2.74 -1.52 15.47
C THR A 206 -1.61 -1.89 14.51
N PHE A 207 -0.40 -1.42 14.78
CA PHE A 207 0.81 -1.79 14.04
C PHE A 207 2.07 -1.46 14.83
N THR A 208 3.04 -2.36 14.85
CA THR A 208 4.24 -2.31 15.70
C THR A 208 5.54 -2.45 14.92
N GLU A 209 6.66 -2.04 15.54
CA GLU A 209 8.00 -2.19 14.96
C GLU A 209 8.38 -3.65 14.69
N GLU A 210 7.93 -4.56 15.55
CA GLU A 210 8.20 -5.98 15.37
C GLU A 210 7.50 -6.51 14.11
N GLU A 211 6.25 -6.11 13.87
CA GLU A 211 5.52 -6.49 12.67
C GLU A 211 6.16 -5.91 11.40
N LEU A 212 6.56 -4.63 11.44
CA LEU A 212 7.28 -3.99 10.33
C LEU A 212 8.60 -4.71 10.01
N SER A 213 9.38 -5.03 11.05
CA SER A 213 10.61 -5.78 10.92
C SER A 213 10.38 -7.18 10.36
N GLN A 214 9.33 -7.88 10.79
CA GLN A 214 8.98 -9.19 10.24
C GLN A 214 8.58 -9.14 8.76
N LEU A 215 7.96 -8.05 8.31
CA LEU A 215 7.61 -7.85 6.90
C LEU A 215 8.85 -7.62 6.03
N ASN A 216 9.79 -6.79 6.49
CA ASN A 216 10.98 -6.42 5.72
C ASN A 216 12.11 -7.46 5.77
N ASN A 217 12.09 -8.40 6.72
CA ASN A 217 13.12 -9.44 6.86
C ASN A 217 12.70 -10.83 6.32
N ARG A 218 11.64 -10.90 5.50
CA ARG A 218 11.12 -12.16 4.94
C ARG A 218 11.78 -12.60 3.64
#